data_AF-A0A076LKL1-F1
#
_entry.id   AF-A0A076LKL1-F1
#
_cell.length_a   1.000
_cell.length_b   1.000
_cell.length_c   1.000
_cell.angle_alpha   90.00
_cell.angle_beta   90.00
_cell.angle_gamma   90.00
#
_symmetry.space_group_name_H-M   'P 1'
#
loop_
_entity.id
_entity.type
_entity.pdbx_description
1 polymer ?
#
loop_
_entity_poly.entity_id
_entity_poly.type
_entity_poly.pdbx_seq_one_letter_code
_entity_poly.pdbx_strand_id
1 'polypeptide(L)'
;MIYDKVTILYATSDESEHLVRYDLIEMSEHCVVKVLDEHSSGISHQKSIVQIDEFIVSRSEFDARYRSSPGFPSVVKLNHSPQPTFLQFVKDEIKKHRSSMAC
;
A
#
# COMPACT_ATOMS: atom_id res chain seq x y z
N MET A 1 1.47 12.18 -17.93
CA MET A 1 2.22 12.54 -16.72
C MET A 1 3.31 11.49 -16.54
N ILE A 2 4.52 11.89 -16.15
CA ILE A 2 5.64 10.97 -15.88
C ILE A 2 5.84 10.96 -14.36
N TYR A 3 6.06 9.79 -13.78
CA TYR A 3 6.31 9.62 -12.35
C TYR A 3 7.74 9.13 -12.13
N ASP A 4 8.53 9.87 -11.35
CA ASP A 4 9.95 9.55 -11.12
C ASP A 4 10.16 8.46 -10.07
N LYS A 5 9.13 8.16 -9.26
CA LYS A 5 9.19 7.20 -8.15
C LYS A 5 7.96 6.31 -8.15
N VAL A 6 8.09 5.15 -8.80
CA VAL A 6 7.09 4.09 -8.79
C VAL A 6 7.69 2.85 -8.15
N THR A 7 7.05 2.35 -7.09
CA THR A 7 7.40 1.07 -6.45
C THR A 7 6.34 0.05 -6.81
N ILE A 8 6.74 -1.07 -7.39
CA ILE A 8 5.83 -2.17 -7.74
C ILE A 8 5.85 -3.19 -6.60
N LEU A 9 4.68 -3.51 -6.07
CA LEU A 9 4.47 -4.57 -5.08
C LEU A 9 3.50 -5.61 -5.64
N TYR A 10 3.61 -6.85 -5.17
CA TYR A 10 2.63 -7.90 -5.43
C TYR A 10 2.08 -8.41 -4.11
N ALA A 11 0.77 -8.67 -4.07
CA ALA A 11 0.11 -9.20 -2.89
C ALA A 11 -0.93 -10.27 -3.27
N THR A 12 -0.93 -11.35 -2.50
CA THR A 12 -1.99 -12.38 -2.47
C THR A 12 -2.92 -12.12 -1.29
N SER A 13 -4.08 -12.77 -1.27
CA SER A 13 -4.92 -12.85 -0.07
C SER A 13 -4.72 -14.19 0.62
N ASP A 14 -5.16 -14.31 1.87
CA ASP A 14 -5.12 -15.59 2.59
C ASP A 14 -5.99 -16.66 1.91
N GLU A 15 -7.04 -16.24 1.18
CA GLU A 15 -7.98 -17.13 0.50
C GLU A 15 -7.62 -17.42 -0.97
N SER A 16 -6.60 -16.77 -1.54
CA SER A 16 -6.26 -16.93 -2.95
C SER A 16 -4.77 -16.64 -3.23
N GLU A 17 -4.12 -17.58 -3.91
CA GLU A 17 -2.74 -17.44 -4.40
C GLU A 17 -2.64 -16.49 -5.62
N HIS A 18 -3.77 -15.96 -6.11
CA HIS A 18 -3.78 -15.00 -7.21
C HIS A 18 -3.04 -13.71 -6.81
N LEU A 19 -1.93 -13.46 -7.50
CA LEU A 19 -1.06 -12.31 -7.31
C LEU A 19 -1.65 -11.08 -7.99
N VAL A 20 -1.99 -10.07 -7.19
CA VAL A 20 -2.41 -8.76 -7.68
C VAL A 20 -1.25 -7.79 -7.56
N ARG A 21 -1.03 -6.99 -8.61
CA ARG A 21 0.03 -5.98 -8.68
C ARG A 21 -0.47 -4.66 -8.12
N TYR A 22 0.37 -4.00 -7.33
CA TYR A 22 0.11 -2.70 -6.74
C TYR A 22 1.24 -1.75 -7.15
N ASP A 23 0.92 -0.72 -7.92
CA ASP A 23 1.86 0.31 -8.32
C ASP A 23 1.71 1.51 -7.37
N LEU A 24 2.74 1.73 -6.55
CA LEU A 24 2.79 2.80 -5.56
C LEU A 24 3.50 3.99 -6.19
N ILE A 25 2.78 5.09 -6.35
CA ILE A 25 3.30 6.34 -6.87
C ILE A 25 3.47 7.28 -5.68
N GLU A 26 4.71 7.46 -5.24
CA GLU A 26 4.99 8.29 -4.06
C GLU A 26 5.00 9.77 -4.44
N MET A 27 4.16 10.54 -3.74
CA MET A 27 4.10 12.01 -3.80
C MET A 27 4.56 12.59 -2.45
N SER A 28 4.73 13.92 -2.41
CA SER A 28 5.17 14.60 -1.18
C SER A 28 4.22 14.35 0.00
N GLU A 29 2.90 14.44 -0.22
CA GLU A 29 1.90 14.37 0.87
C GLU A 29 1.11 13.07 0.91
N HIS A 30 1.18 12.24 -0.13
CA HIS A 30 0.38 11.03 -0.25
C HIS A 30 1.03 10.00 -1.16
N CYS A 31 0.52 8.78 -1.15
CA CYS A 31 0.87 7.71 -2.06
C CYS A 31 -0.39 7.34 -2.84
N VAL A 32 -0.34 7.43 -4.17
CA VAL A 32 -1.40 6.90 -5.03
C VAL A 32 -1.08 5.43 -5.29
N VAL A 33 -2.04 4.55 -5.01
CA VAL A 33 -1.89 3.11 -5.18
C VAL A 33 -2.83 2.67 -6.29
N LYS A 34 -2.25 2.23 -7.40
CA LYS A 34 -2.99 1.62 -8.52
C LYS A 34 -3.00 0.11 -8.36
N VAL A 35 -4.17 -0.50 -8.46
CA VAL A 35 -4.35 -1.95 -8.32
C VAL A 35 -4.56 -2.54 -9.71
N LEU A 36 -3.69 -3.48 -10.08
CA LEU A 36 -3.58 -4.04 -11.42
C LEU A 36 -3.69 -5.56 -11.36
N ASP A 37 -4.58 -6.13 -12.16
CA ASP A 37 -4.63 -7.56 -12.43
C ASP A 37 -3.82 -7.88 -13.68
N GLU A 38 -2.88 -8.82 -13.57
CA GLU A 38 -2.09 -9.30 -14.69
C GLU A 38 -2.56 -10.70 -15.09
N HIS A 39 -3.34 -10.78 -16.17
CA HIS A 39 -3.75 -12.04 -16.74
C HIS A 39 -2.74 -12.51 -17.80
N SER A 40 -2.08 -13.63 -17.52
CA SER A 40 -1.35 -14.40 -18.53
C SER A 40 -2.32 -15.32 -19.27
N SER A 41 -2.80 -14.90 -20.44
CA SER A 41 -3.65 -15.75 -21.30
C SER A 41 -2.79 -16.60 -22.24
N GLY A 42 -2.42 -17.82 -21.83
CA GLY A 42 -1.84 -18.84 -22.72
C GLY A 42 -0.55 -18.46 -23.49
N ILE A 43 -0.23 -19.23 -24.54
CA ILE A 43 1.05 -19.23 -25.32
C ILE A 43 1.41 -17.87 -25.95
N SER A 44 0.48 -16.90 -25.93
CA SER A 44 0.72 -15.53 -26.37
C SER A 44 1.53 -14.76 -25.32
N HIS A 45 2.64 -14.14 -25.75
CA HIS A 45 3.52 -13.34 -24.88
C HIS A 45 2.88 -12.01 -24.42
N GLN A 46 1.61 -11.76 -24.74
CA GLN A 46 0.93 -10.53 -24.39
C GLN A 46 0.21 -10.69 -23.06
N LYS A 47 0.86 -10.25 -21.97
CA LYS A 47 0.21 -10.08 -20.68
C LYS A 47 -0.82 -8.95 -20.79
N SER A 48 -2.09 -9.27 -20.52
CA SER A 48 -3.11 -8.24 -20.35
C SER A 48 -2.97 -7.67 -18.94
N ILE A 49 -2.82 -6.36 -18.83
CA ILE A 49 -2.79 -5.64 -17.56
C ILE A 49 -4.05 -4.81 -17.49
N VAL A 50 -4.88 -5.05 -16.48
CA VAL A 50 -6.13 -4.33 -16.26
C VAL A 50 -6.05 -3.62 -14.91
N GLN A 51 -6.28 -2.30 -14.89
CA GLN A 51 -6.45 -1.59 -13.63
C GLN A 51 -7.84 -1.92 -13.08
N ILE A 52 -7.88 -2.54 -11.90
CA ILE A 52 -9.13 -2.99 -11.27
C ILE A 52 -9.58 -2.06 -10.15
N ASP A 53 -8.65 -1.31 -9.55
CA ASP A 53 -8.97 -0.30 -8.53
C ASP A 53 -7.87 0.77 -8.40
N GLU A 54 -8.16 1.85 -7.67
CA GLU A 54 -7.23 2.91 -7.30
C GLU A 54 -7.64 3.55 -5.97
N PHE A 55 -6.68 3.70 -5.06
CA PHE A 55 -6.90 4.40 -3.80
C PHE A 55 -5.70 5.25 -3.39
N ILE A 56 -5.94 6.17 -2.45
CA ILE A 56 -4.95 7.13 -1.97
C ILE A 56 -4.67 6.84 -0.49
N VAL A 57 -3.40 6.79 -0.12
CA VAL A 57 -2.96 6.74 1.28
C VAL A 57 -2.28 8.06 1.62
N SER A 58 -2.84 8.82 2.54
CA SER A 58 -2.31 10.16 2.88
C SER A 58 -1.31 10.11 4.03
N ARG A 59 -0.30 10.99 4.01
CA ARG A 59 0.61 11.18 5.15
C ARG A 59 -0.12 11.76 6.36
N SER A 60 -1.16 12.56 6.15
CA SER A 60 -2.01 13.07 7.22
C SER A 60 -2.72 11.97 8.00
N GLU A 61 -3.23 10.93 7.34
CA GLU A 61 -3.83 9.77 8.02
C GLU A 61 -2.80 8.98 8.81
N PHE A 62 -1.59 8.82 8.25
CA PHE A 62 -0.47 8.20 8.96
C PHE A 62 -0.09 8.99 10.22
N ASP A 63 0.10 10.30 10.08
CA ASP A 63 0.45 11.17 11.21
C ASP A 63 -0.68 11.22 12.26
N ALA A 64 -1.94 11.24 11.83
CA ALA A 64 -3.08 11.16 12.76
C ALA A 64 -3.11 9.84 13.53
N ARG A 65 -2.76 8.71 12.90
CA ARG A 65 -2.78 7.39 13.53
C ARG A 65 -1.58 7.13 14.44
N TYR A 66 -0.41 7.68 14.12
CA TYR A 66 0.86 7.33 14.80
C TYR A 66 1.57 8.50 15.49
N ARG A 67 1.28 9.77 15.14
CA ARG A 67 1.90 10.97 15.72
C ARG A 67 0.96 11.82 16.58
N SER A 68 -0.31 11.45 16.73
CA SER A 68 -1.27 12.15 17.59
C SER A 68 -0.96 11.98 19.08
N SER A 69 -0.01 12.76 19.57
CA SER A 69 0.00 13.18 20.98
C SER A 69 0.39 14.65 21.05
N PRO A 70 -0.60 15.57 20.97
CA PRO A 70 -0.36 16.98 21.20
C PRO A 70 -0.22 17.20 22.71
N GLY A 71 1.02 17.43 23.15
CA GLY A 71 1.27 18.23 24.35
C GLY A 71 1.46 17.51 25.67
N PHE A 72 2.35 16.51 25.78
CA PHE A 72 3.13 16.27 27.00
C PHE A 72 4.47 15.63 26.61
N PRO A 73 5.63 16.06 27.13
CA PRO A 73 6.84 15.25 27.09
C PRO A 73 6.59 14.05 28.01
N SER A 74 5.86 13.07 27.50
CA SER A 74 5.60 11.84 28.23
C SER A 74 6.92 11.14 28.38
N VAL A 75 7.40 11.16 29.62
CA VAL A 75 8.41 10.30 30.19
C VAL A 75 8.42 8.98 29.43
N VAL A 76 9.58 8.70 28.83
CA VAL A 76 9.98 7.49 28.13
C VAL A 76 9.19 6.27 28.61
N LYS A 77 8.08 5.95 27.94
CA LYS A 77 7.56 4.59 27.96
C LYS A 77 8.46 3.80 27.03
N LEU A 78 9.42 3.16 27.67
CA LEU A 78 10.43 2.24 27.16
C LEU A 78 9.78 0.94 26.62
N ASN A 79 8.72 1.06 25.83
CA ASN A 79 8.14 -0.03 25.06
C ASN A 79 8.55 0.20 23.59
N HIS A 80 9.73 -0.29 23.26
CA HIS A 80 10.36 -0.24 21.95
C HIS A 80 9.60 -1.08 20.90
N SER A 81 8.39 -0.66 20.52
CA SER A 81 7.89 -1.00 19.19
C SER A 81 8.34 0.12 18.25
N PRO A 82 9.19 -0.14 17.25
CA PRO A 82 9.54 0.88 16.27
C PRO A 82 8.25 1.38 15.62
N GLN A 83 8.02 2.70 15.65
CA GLN A 83 6.89 3.28 14.92
C GLN A 83 7.02 2.88 13.45
N PRO A 84 5.95 2.39 12.80
CA PRO A 84 6.02 1.98 11.41
C PRO A 84 6.41 3.18 10.54
N THR A 85 7.21 2.94 9.51
CA THR A 85 7.47 3.98 8.50
C THR A 85 6.20 4.22 7.67
N PHE A 86 6.11 5.37 6.99
CA PHE A 86 4.99 5.63 6.07
C PHE A 86 4.86 4.53 5.00
N LEU A 87 5.98 4.03 4.47
CA LEU A 87 5.96 2.92 3.53
C LEU A 87 5.42 1.63 4.16
N GLN A 88 5.74 1.35 5.43
CA GLN A 88 5.18 0.20 6.14
C GLN A 88 3.67 0.35 6.31
N PHE A 89 3.20 1.55 6.65
CA PHE A 89 1.79 1.86 6.72
C PHE A 89 1.06 1.63 5.39
N VAL A 90 1.63 2.11 4.28
CA VAL A 90 1.07 1.86 2.93
C VAL A 90 0.99 0.36 2.63
N LYS A 91 2.03 -0.42 2.97
CA LYS A 91 2.02 -1.88 2.81
C LYS A 91 0.91 -2.55 3.63
N ASP A 92 0.67 -2.06 4.84
CA ASP A 92 -0.39 -2.60 5.70
C ASP A 92 -1.78 -2.28 5.14
N GLU A 93 -2.00 -1.08 4.59
CA GLU A 93 -3.24 -0.73 3.89
C GLU A 93 -3.44 -1.57 2.61
N ILE A 94 -2.39 -1.85 1.85
CA ILE A 94 -2.46 -2.77 0.69
C ILE A 94 -2.87 -4.18 1.11
N LYS A 95 -2.33 -4.71 2.21
CA LYS A 95 -2.72 -6.03 2.72
C LYS A 95 -4.19 -6.07 3.09
N LYS A 96 -4.68 -5.06 3.84
CA LYS A 96 -6.10 -4.95 4.20
C LYS A 96 -6.99 -4.88 2.96
N HIS A 97 -6.59 -4.06 1.99
CA HIS A 97 -7.29 -3.95 0.72
C HIS A 97 -7.38 -5.32 0.02
N ARG A 98 -6.25 -6.03 -0.13
CA ARG A 98 -6.23 -7.34 -0.80
C ARG A 98 -7.09 -8.39 -0.11
N SER A 99 -7.12 -8.40 1.23
CA SER A 99 -8.01 -9.26 2.01
C SER A 99 -9.49 -8.91 1.78
N SER A 100 -9.83 -7.62 1.63
CA SER A 100 -11.21 -7.21 1.38
C SER A 100 -11.74 -7.57 -0.02
N MET A 101 -10.86 -7.73 -1.01
CA MET A 101 -11.22 -8.17 -2.37
C MET A 101 -11.37 -9.69 -2.51
N ALA A 102 -11.02 -10.46 -1.48
CA ALA A 102 -11.07 -11.92 -1.53
C ALA A 102 -12.44 -12.50 -1.14
N CYS A 103 -13.30 -11.70 -0.51
CA CYS A 103 -14.66 -12.07 -0.10
C CYS A 103 -15.70 -11.92 -1.22
#